data_AF-A0A2K8UJL2-F1
#
_entry.id   AF-A0A2K8UJL2-F1
#
_cell.length_a   1.000
_cell.length_b   1.000
_cell.length_c   1.000
_cell.angle_alpha   90.00
_cell.angle_beta   90.00
_cell.angle_gamma   90.00
#
_symmetry.space_group_name_H-M   'P 1'
#
loop_
_entity.id
_entity.type
_entity.pdbx_description
1 polymer ?
#
loop_
_entity_poly.entity_id
_entity_poly.type
_entity_poly.pdbx_seq_one_letter_code
_entity_poly.pdbx_strand_id
1 'polypeptide(L)'
;MKVPYLLADEKIVKIEHPEEDWKVWTVINPANWMVPWFIVLMVQMWLVHSYALSLPGYGFKDSAAKKHQPVAVVAMASVAKYS
;
A
#
# COMPACT_ATOMS: atom_id res chain seq x y z
N MET A 1 12.09 1.02 -42.27
CA MET A 1 11.18 0.10 -41.56
C MET A 1 9.83 0.78 -41.48
N LYS A 2 8.75 0.11 -41.90
CA LYS A 2 7.40 0.70 -41.93
C LYS A 2 6.85 0.65 -40.51
N VAL A 3 6.98 1.75 -39.77
CA VAL A 3 6.38 1.85 -38.43
C VAL A 3 4.85 1.79 -38.56
N PRO A 4 4.14 1.01 -37.72
CA PRO A 4 2.69 0.93 -37.77
C PRO A 4 2.08 2.33 -37.69
N TYR A 5 1.15 2.65 -38.59
CA TYR A 5 0.58 4.00 -38.76
C TYR A 5 -0.02 4.59 -37.46
N LEU A 6 -0.41 3.72 -36.52
CA LEU A 6 -0.94 4.07 -35.20
C LEU A 6 0.08 4.74 -34.26
N LEU A 7 1.38 4.58 -34.51
CA LEU A 7 2.46 5.16 -33.68
C LEU A 7 3.12 6.38 -34.33
N ALA A 8 2.71 6.75 -35.54
CA ALA A 8 3.29 7.85 -36.31
C ALA A 8 2.59 9.20 -36.07
N ASP A 9 1.38 9.19 -35.50
CA ASP A 9 0.58 10.38 -35.22
C ASP A 9 0.67 10.75 -33.74
N GLU A 10 1.26 11.91 -33.46
CA GLU A 10 1.51 12.42 -32.11
C GLU A 10 0.22 12.59 -31.29
N LYS A 11 -0.93 12.79 -31.98
CA LYS A 11 -2.26 12.82 -31.36
C LYS A 11 -2.73 11.47 -30.81
N ILE A 12 -2.24 10.35 -31.35
CA ILE A 12 -2.54 9.00 -30.86
C ILE A 12 -1.65 8.66 -29.64
N VAL A 13 -0.46 9.26 -29.57
CA VAL A 13 0.56 8.97 -28.55
C VAL A 13 0.26 9.63 -27.21
N LYS A 14 -0.47 10.76 -27.20
CA LYS A 14 -0.82 11.44 -25.94
C LYS A 14 -2.00 10.72 -25.27
N ILE A 15 -1.68 9.69 -24.49
CA ILE A 15 -2.63 8.99 -23.63
C ILE A 15 -2.94 9.90 -22.44
N GLU A 16 -4.19 10.36 -22.33
CA GLU A 16 -4.63 11.19 -21.20
C GLU A 16 -5.15 10.30 -20.07
N HIS A 17 -4.39 10.24 -18.99
CA HIS A 17 -4.74 9.54 -17.76
C HIS A 17 -5.44 10.52 -16.81
N PRO A 18 -6.56 10.15 -16.16
CA PRO A 18 -7.08 8.79 -15.99
C PRO A 18 -8.19 8.37 -16.98
N GLU A 19 -8.65 9.26 -17.87
CA GLU A 19 -9.84 9.00 -18.70
C GLU A 19 -9.68 7.82 -19.66
N GLU A 20 -8.45 7.55 -20.10
CA GLU A 20 -8.15 6.48 -21.05
C GLU A 20 -7.62 5.19 -20.41
N ASP A 21 -7.54 5.12 -19.08
CA ASP A 21 -7.00 3.96 -18.36
C ASP A 21 -7.81 2.68 -18.53
N TRP A 22 -9.12 2.80 -18.77
CA TRP A 22 -9.98 1.65 -19.03
C TRP A 22 -9.51 0.82 -20.23
N LYS A 23 -8.74 1.43 -21.17
CA LYS A 23 -8.17 0.74 -22.33
C LYS A 23 -7.15 -0.33 -21.94
N VAL A 24 -6.61 -0.35 -20.72
CA VAL A 24 -5.71 -1.42 -20.25
C VAL A 24 -6.37 -2.80 -20.36
N TRP A 25 -7.70 -2.87 -20.20
CA TRP A 25 -8.47 -4.11 -20.28
C TRP A 25 -8.62 -4.64 -21.71
N THR A 26 -8.23 -3.86 -22.72
CA THR A 26 -8.16 -4.34 -24.12
C THR A 26 -6.93 -5.20 -24.38
N VAL A 27 -5.92 -5.11 -23.51
CA VAL A 27 -4.66 -5.87 -23.60
C VAL A 27 -4.60 -6.94 -22.50
N ILE A 28 -5.08 -6.62 -21.29
CA ILE A 28 -5.07 -7.50 -20.13
C ILE A 28 -6.49 -7.99 -19.86
N ASN A 29 -6.71 -9.32 -19.88
CA ASN A 29 -7.99 -9.89 -19.47
C ASN A 29 -8.15 -9.78 -17.94
N PRO A 30 -9.12 -9.00 -17.43
CA PRO A 30 -9.32 -8.83 -16.00
C PRO A 30 -9.66 -10.16 -15.31
N ALA A 31 -10.43 -11.06 -15.94
CA ALA A 31 -10.81 -12.34 -15.34
C ALA A 31 -9.61 -13.24 -15.07
N ASN A 32 -8.59 -13.19 -15.92
CA ASN A 32 -7.37 -13.99 -15.75
C ASN A 32 -6.40 -13.35 -14.74
N TRP A 33 -6.42 -12.01 -14.61
CA TRP A 33 -5.43 -11.27 -13.82
C TRP A 33 -5.93 -10.79 -12.45
N MET A 34 -7.24 -10.80 -12.19
CA MET A 34 -7.80 -10.44 -10.87
C MET A 34 -7.24 -11.32 -9.74
N VAL A 35 -7.21 -12.64 -9.91
CA VAL A 35 -6.71 -13.57 -8.88
C VAL A 35 -5.20 -13.41 -8.64
N PRO A 36 -4.33 -13.36 -9.66
CA PRO A 36 -2.93 -13.01 -9.48
C PRO A 36 -2.71 -11.70 -8.70
N TRP A 37 -3.49 -10.66 -9.00
CA TRP A 37 -3.37 -9.39 -8.28
C TRP A 37 -3.75 -9.51 -6.80
N PHE A 38 -4.79 -10.27 -6.46
CA PHE A 38 -5.13 -10.53 -5.06
C PHE A 38 -4.02 -11.30 -4.32
N ILE A 39 -3.33 -12.22 -5.00
CA ILE A 39 -2.17 -12.92 -4.41
C ILE A 39 -1.06 -11.92 -4.12
N VAL A 40 -0.74 -11.03 -5.06
CA VAL A 40 0.29 -9.98 -4.87
C VAL A 40 -0.08 -9.09 -3.67
N LEU A 41 -1.32 -8.61 -3.60
CA LEU A 41 -1.80 -7.80 -2.48
C LEU A 41 -1.71 -8.56 -1.16
N MET A 42 -1.99 -9.86 -1.16
CA MET A 42 -1.91 -10.68 0.04
C MET A 42 -0.45 -10.89 0.48
N VAL A 43 0.46 -11.17 -0.45
CA VAL A 43 1.90 -11.25 -0.14
C VAL A 43 2.41 -9.91 0.41
N GLN A 44 2.02 -8.80 -0.22
CA GLN A 44 2.38 -7.46 0.25
C GLN A 44 1.83 -7.18 1.66
N MET A 45 0.57 -7.55 1.94
CA MET A 45 -0.03 -7.45 3.26
C MET A 45 0.85 -8.18 4.30
N TRP A 46 1.21 -9.44 4.04
CA TRP A 46 2.02 -10.22 4.97
C TRP A 46 3.41 -9.65 5.18
N LEU A 47 4.07 -9.18 4.13
CA LEU A 47 5.40 -8.56 4.23
C LEU A 47 5.37 -7.32 5.13
N VAL A 48 4.45 -6.40 4.87
CA VAL A 48 4.34 -5.15 5.63
C VAL A 48 4.01 -5.43 7.09
N HIS A 49 3.06 -6.33 7.36
CA HIS A 49 2.66 -6.64 8.73
C HIS A 49 3.76 -7.39 9.49
N SER A 50 4.43 -8.36 8.84
CA SER A 50 5.52 -9.11 9.48
C SER A 50 6.68 -8.19 9.85
N TYR A 51 7.02 -7.24 8.98
CA TYR A 51 8.03 -6.23 9.27
C TYR A 51 7.57 -5.25 10.36
N ALA A 52 6.36 -4.71 10.25
CA ALA A 52 5.83 -3.78 11.27
C ALA A 52 5.80 -4.42 12.66
N LEU A 53 5.43 -5.71 12.75
CA LEU A 53 5.38 -6.46 14.00
C LEU A 53 6.77 -6.82 14.56
N SER A 54 7.82 -6.81 13.75
CA SER A 54 9.19 -7.03 14.21
C SER A 54 9.83 -5.78 14.81
N LEU A 55 9.28 -4.59 14.51
CA LEU A 55 9.76 -3.33 15.07
C LEU A 55 9.42 -3.20 16.56
N PRO A 56 10.35 -2.67 17.37
CA PRO A 56 10.11 -2.44 18.79
C PRO A 56 8.95 -1.45 18.99
N GLY A 57 8.00 -1.78 19.85
CA GLY A 57 6.87 -0.92 20.18
C GLY A 57 5.64 -1.10 19.30
N TYR A 58 5.74 -1.90 18.23
CA TYR A 58 4.65 -2.23 17.30
C TYR A 58 4.24 -3.71 17.36
N GLY A 59 5.01 -4.55 18.07
CA GLY A 59 4.65 -5.95 18.29
C GLY A 59 3.37 -6.12 19.11
N PHE A 60 2.70 -7.26 18.95
CA PHE A 60 1.49 -7.58 19.72
C PHE A 60 1.70 -7.51 21.25
N LYS A 61 2.89 -7.90 21.72
CA LYS A 61 3.27 -7.85 23.14
C LYS A 61 3.44 -6.42 23.65
N ASP A 62 4.01 -5.54 22.84
CA ASP A 62 4.22 -4.12 23.19
C ASP A 62 2.91 -3.34 23.21
N SER A 63 1.97 -3.70 22.33
CA SER A 63 0.62 -3.14 22.30
C SER A 63 -0.18 -3.50 23.55
N ALA A 64 -0.03 -4.72 24.06
CA ALA A 64 -0.65 -5.15 25.32
C ALA A 64 -0.03 -4.45 26.53
N ALA A 65 1.30 -4.27 26.53
CA ALA A 65 2.02 -3.54 27.57
C ALA A 65 1.64 -2.06 27.62
N LYS A 66 1.48 -1.39 26.47
CA LYS A 66 0.95 -0.01 26.41
C LYS A 66 -0.48 0.10 26.94
N LYS A 67 -1.35 -0.87 26.67
CA LYS A 67 -2.73 -0.87 27.19
C LYS A 67 -2.83 -1.09 28.70
N HIS A 68 -1.87 -1.80 29.30
CA HIS A 68 -1.84 -2.11 30.74
C HIS A 68 -1.00 -1.16 31.57
N GLN A 69 -0.48 -0.06 31.00
CA GLN A 69 0.17 0.96 31.81
C GLN A 69 -0.85 1.53 32.80
N PRO A 70 -0.64 1.38 34.12
CA PRO A 70 -1.57 1.92 35.09
C PRO A 70 -1.63 3.43 34.92
N VAL A 71 -2.85 3.98 34.94
CA VAL A 71 -3.15 5.40 34.67
C VAL A 71 -2.27 6.35 35.51
N ALA A 72 -1.84 5.92 36.70
CA ALA A 72 -0.90 6.65 37.56
C ALA A 72 0.49 6.89 36.93
N VAL A 73 1.03 5.94 36.16
CA VAL A 73 2.35 6.07 35.51
C VAL A 73 2.27 7.01 34.30
N VAL A 74 1.15 7.00 33.57
CA VAL A 74 0.92 7.90 32.42
C VAL A 74 0.73 9.35 32.89
N ALA A 75 0.07 9.55 34.03
CA ALA A 75 -0.12 10.86 34.64
C ALA A 75 1.20 11.48 35.17
N MET A 76 2.08 10.70 35.80
CA MET A 76 3.40 11.22 36.23
C MET A 76 4.30 11.59 35.05
N ALA A 77 4.24 10.86 33.94
CA ALA A 77 5.07 11.13 32.76
C ALA A 77 4.63 12.40 31.99
N SER A 78 3.33 12.75 32.03
CA SER A 78 2.84 14.01 31.45
C SER A 78 3.20 15.21 32.33
N VAL A 79 3.12 15.09 33.66
CA VAL A 79 3.50 16.16 34.61
C VAL A 79 4.99 16.48 34.52
N ALA A 80 5.86 15.47 34.37
CA ALA A 80 7.30 15.66 34.25
C ALA A 80 7.74 16.33 32.92
N LYS A 81 6.88 16.38 31.90
CA LYS A 81 7.18 17.06 30.62
C LYS A 81 6.86 18.55 30.63
N TYR A 82 6.17 19.05 31.65
CA TYR A 82 5.76 20.45 31.79
C TYR A 82 6.24 21.10 33.11
N SER A 83 7.19 20.46 33.81
CA SER A 83 7.91 21.02 34.97
C SER A 83 9.37 21.22 34.64
#